data_AF-A0A919PSM1-F1
#
_entry.id   AF-A0A919PSM1-F1
#
_cell.length_a   1.000
_cell.length_b   1.000
_cell.length_c   1.000
_cell.angle_alpha   90.00
_cell.angle_beta   90.00
_cell.angle_gamma   90.00
#
_symmetry.space_group_name_H-M   'P 1'
#
loop_
_entity.id
_entity.type
_entity.pdbx_description
1 polymer ?
#
loop_
_entity_poly.entity_id
_entity_poly.type
_entity_poly.pdbx_seq_one_letter_code
_entity_poly.pdbx_strand_id
1 'polypeptide(L)'
;MLARRRYPSAGPVGSLVEILCAGSTRSVMSRQDATMADPAGRARDERLAALVRAERTEHVVVQERRGSAPGLIWAFHLVAGAVAGCVLWSRSYPGSDSFLLAAGGVAALAMAGVWLGWTIVVANRTGRRWWFVVAPVIAVLTLVLLAVGAPLRMRWSAGRQAFAAVVAGHPIPPAGSEWTQFDVPERLGSYRVVVAYWVPGGAVFYEGHGNLFDDAGFAYLPAGPTAELNTGLFEGPRFRSLGGGWYQWTASW
;
A
#
# COMPACT_ATOMS: atom_id res chain seq x y z
N MET A 1 -31.85 3.60 -30.56
CA MET A 1 -32.78 4.15 -29.56
C MET A 1 -32.02 4.34 -28.25
N LEU A 2 -31.64 5.59 -27.95
CA LEU A 2 -30.78 6.00 -26.85
C LEU A 2 -31.61 6.72 -25.78
N ALA A 3 -31.66 6.19 -24.56
CA ALA A 3 -32.28 6.87 -23.43
C ALA A 3 -31.21 7.66 -22.65
N ARG A 4 -31.07 8.95 -22.96
CA ARG A 4 -30.28 9.90 -22.17
C ARG A 4 -30.98 10.19 -20.83
N ARG A 5 -30.40 9.74 -19.72
CA ARG A 5 -30.76 10.23 -18.38
C ARG A 5 -30.27 11.67 -18.22
N ARG A 6 -31.20 12.61 -18.06
CA ARG A 6 -30.92 13.99 -17.64
C ARG A 6 -30.62 13.99 -16.14
N TYR A 7 -29.44 14.48 -15.76
CA TYR A 7 -29.17 14.88 -14.38
C TYR A 7 -29.71 16.29 -14.15
N PRO A 8 -30.31 16.59 -12.98
CA PRO A 8 -30.69 17.95 -12.63
C PRO A 8 -29.44 18.79 -12.37
N SER A 9 -29.42 19.97 -12.99
CA SER A 9 -28.45 21.03 -12.79
C SER A 9 -28.47 21.54 -11.34
N ALA A 10 -27.31 21.54 -10.70
CA ALA A 10 -27.06 22.26 -9.46
C ALA A 10 -27.28 23.76 -9.69
N GLY A 11 -28.25 24.34 -8.98
CA GLY A 11 -28.44 25.79 -8.91
C GLY A 11 -27.40 26.45 -8.01
N PRO A 12 -27.10 27.74 -8.21
CA PRO A 12 -26.10 28.47 -7.44
C PRO A 12 -26.58 28.71 -6.00
N VAL A 13 -25.63 28.55 -5.08
CA VAL A 13 -25.75 28.85 -3.65
C VAL A 13 -26.03 30.34 -3.49
N GLY A 14 -27.25 30.67 -3.08
CA GLY A 14 -27.64 32.01 -2.67
C GLY A 14 -26.97 32.35 -1.33
N SER A 15 -25.96 33.22 -1.41
CA SER A 15 -25.43 34.00 -0.30
C SER A 15 -26.56 34.84 0.31
N LEU A 16 -27.01 34.46 1.51
CA LEU A 16 -27.87 35.28 2.39
C LEU A 16 -27.03 35.74 3.58
N VAL A 17 -26.04 36.56 3.26
CA VAL A 17 -25.37 37.46 4.19
C VAL A 17 -25.56 38.85 3.59
N GLU A 18 -25.90 39.79 4.46
CA GLU A 18 -26.06 41.23 4.23
C GLU A 18 -27.46 41.80 3.90
N ILE A 19 -27.83 42.76 4.76
CA ILE A 19 -28.78 43.87 4.60
C ILE A 19 -30.15 43.67 5.26
N LEU A 20 -30.21 44.02 6.55
CA LEU A 20 -31.13 45.07 7.04
C LEU A 20 -30.64 45.58 8.41
N CYS A 21 -29.55 46.35 8.37
CA CYS A 21 -29.32 47.42 9.33
C CYS A 21 -30.25 48.58 8.96
N ALA A 22 -31.37 48.73 9.66
CA ALA A 22 -32.18 49.94 9.58
C ALA A 22 -32.77 50.27 10.95
N GLY A 23 -32.15 51.27 11.59
CA GLY A 23 -32.78 52.26 12.46
C GLY A 23 -33.74 51.78 13.54
N SER A 24 -33.25 51.62 14.76
CA SER A 24 -34.05 51.95 15.94
C SER A 24 -33.33 53.05 16.72
N THR A 25 -33.83 54.26 16.53
CA THR A 25 -33.45 55.48 17.21
C THR A 25 -33.52 55.31 18.72
N ARG A 26 -32.38 55.58 19.38
CA ARG A 26 -32.27 55.76 20.83
C ARG A 26 -33.31 56.77 21.31
N SER A 27 -34.37 56.28 21.93
CA SER A 27 -35.11 57.06 22.91
C SER A 27 -34.32 57.00 24.22
N VAL A 28 -33.65 58.11 24.53
CA VAL A 28 -33.04 58.38 25.83
C VAL A 28 -34.17 58.62 26.82
N MET A 29 -34.78 57.54 27.31
CA MET A 29 -35.63 57.60 28.49
C MET A 29 -34.75 57.42 29.72
N SER A 30 -34.56 58.53 30.42
CA SER A 30 -34.15 58.62 31.82
C SER A 30 -34.83 57.50 32.63
N ARG A 31 -34.05 56.50 33.02
CA ARG A 31 -34.45 55.46 33.98
C ARG A 31 -33.59 55.58 35.22
N GLN A 32 -33.52 56.79 35.77
CA GLN A 32 -33.37 56.97 37.20
C GLN A 32 -34.75 56.70 37.80
N ASP A 33 -35.09 55.44 38.03
CA ASP A 33 -36.05 55.03 39.06
C ASP A 33 -36.08 53.50 39.17
N ALA A 34 -36.06 53.06 40.43
CA ALA A 34 -36.24 51.68 40.90
C ALA A 34 -35.05 50.71 40.80
N THR A 35 -33.91 51.07 41.37
CA THR A 35 -33.03 50.11 42.08
C THR A 35 -33.59 49.81 43.48
N MET A 36 -34.70 49.09 43.54
CA MET A 36 -34.92 48.10 44.60
C MET A 36 -34.82 46.74 43.90
N ALA A 37 -33.57 46.38 43.57
CA ALA A 37 -33.27 45.13 42.89
C ALA A 37 -33.66 43.99 43.81
N ASP A 38 -34.71 43.25 43.44
CA ASP A 38 -35.02 41.97 44.05
C ASP A 38 -33.76 41.07 43.94
N PRO A 39 -33.05 40.81 45.06
CA PRO A 39 -31.84 40.01 45.02
C PRO A 39 -32.12 38.57 44.55
N ALA A 40 -33.37 38.10 44.67
CA ALA A 40 -33.77 36.79 44.16
C ALA A 40 -33.83 36.76 42.62
N GLY A 41 -34.24 37.85 41.97
CA GLY A 41 -34.26 37.97 40.51
C GLY A 41 -32.87 37.89 39.90
N ARG A 42 -31.89 38.62 40.46
CA ARG A 42 -30.50 38.63 39.98
C ARG A 42 -29.84 37.24 40.10
N ALA A 43 -30.08 36.55 41.22
CA ALA A 43 -29.56 35.19 41.43
C ALA A 43 -30.16 34.16 40.44
N ARG A 44 -31.43 34.34 40.03
CA ARG A 44 -32.09 33.49 39.05
C ARG A 44 -31.53 33.69 37.64
N ASP A 45 -31.28 34.93 37.25
CA ASP A 45 -30.71 35.27 35.94
C ASP A 45 -29.27 34.80 35.81
N GLU A 46 -28.46 34.91 36.87
CA GLU A 46 -27.09 34.39 36.90
C GLU A 46 -27.06 32.85 36.80
N ARG A 47 -27.99 32.15 37.47
CA ARG A 47 -28.14 30.69 37.33
C ARG A 47 -28.52 30.26 35.91
N LEU A 48 -29.46 30.97 35.28
CA LEU A 48 -29.87 30.70 33.89
C LEU A 48 -28.72 30.94 32.91
N ALA A 49 -27.98 32.05 33.07
CA ALA A 49 -26.81 32.34 32.25
C ALA A 49 -25.70 31.30 32.43
N ALA A 50 -25.49 30.78 33.63
CA ALA A 50 -24.52 29.72 33.91
C ALA A 50 -24.92 28.39 33.25
N LEU A 51 -26.20 28.01 33.32
CA LEU A 51 -26.71 26.79 32.67
C LEU A 51 -26.59 26.85 31.14
N VAL A 52 -27.01 27.97 30.53
CA VAL A 52 -26.88 28.16 29.08
C VAL A 52 -25.41 28.14 28.65
N ARG A 53 -24.51 28.70 29.46
CA ARG A 53 -23.06 28.67 29.18
C ARG A 53 -22.51 27.25 29.26
N ALA A 54 -22.93 26.47 30.28
CA ALA A 54 -22.54 25.07 30.45
C ALA A 54 -23.02 24.19 29.28
N GLU A 55 -24.29 24.32 28.90
CA GLU A 55 -24.88 23.58 27.78
C GLU A 55 -24.22 23.93 26.45
N ARG A 56 -23.90 25.22 26.24
CA ARG A 56 -23.17 25.67 25.05
C ARG A 56 -21.73 25.12 25.01
N THR A 57 -21.04 25.05 26.14
CA THR A 57 -19.72 24.41 26.20
C THR A 57 -19.77 22.91 25.93
N GLU A 58 -20.80 22.19 26.37
CA GLU A 58 -20.95 20.77 26.05
C GLU A 58 -21.16 20.53 24.55
N HIS A 59 -22.00 21.34 23.90
CA HIS A 59 -22.23 21.21 22.45
C HIS A 59 -20.97 21.50 21.63
N VAL A 60 -20.14 22.46 22.04
CA VAL A 60 -18.87 22.78 21.36
C VAL A 60 -17.87 21.64 21.53
N VAL A 61 -17.72 21.06 22.74
CA VAL A 61 -16.81 19.93 23.00
C VAL A 61 -17.24 18.66 22.26
N VAL A 62 -18.54 18.42 22.10
CA VAL A 62 -19.06 17.26 21.34
C VAL A 62 -18.86 17.43 19.82
N GLN A 63 -18.91 18.67 19.29
CA GLN A 63 -18.63 18.90 17.87
C GLN A 63 -17.15 18.76 17.52
N GLU A 64 -16.24 19.20 18.38
CA GLU A 64 -14.79 19.09 18.13
C GLU A 64 -14.34 17.61 18.05
N ARG A 65 -14.96 16.71 18.81
CA ARG A 65 -14.66 15.27 18.73
C ARG A 65 -15.12 14.58 17.43
N ARG A 66 -15.95 15.21 16.59
CA ARG A 66 -16.44 14.62 15.33
C ARG A 66 -15.52 14.84 14.12
N GLY A 67 -14.52 15.74 14.21
CA GLY A 67 -13.66 16.09 13.07
C GLY A 67 -12.55 15.09 12.72
N SER A 68 -12.10 14.26 13.67
CA SER A 68 -10.84 13.50 13.51
C SER A 68 -10.99 12.10 12.90
N ALA A 69 -12.21 11.59 12.73
CA ALA A 69 -12.45 10.22 12.28
C ALA A 69 -12.03 9.89 10.82
N PRO A 70 -12.13 10.81 9.82
CA PRO A 70 -11.81 10.47 8.44
C PRO A 70 -10.30 10.24 8.21
N GLY A 71 -9.46 11.02 8.87
CA GLY A 71 -8.00 10.97 8.67
C GLY A 71 -7.41 9.62 9.10
N LEU A 72 -7.86 9.08 10.24
CA LEU A 72 -7.37 7.81 10.76
C LEU A 72 -7.70 6.62 9.85
N ILE A 73 -8.88 6.62 9.23
CA ILE A 73 -9.32 5.55 8.31
C ILE A 73 -8.42 5.53 7.07
N TRP A 74 -8.14 6.69 6.47
CA TRP A 74 -7.28 6.77 5.31
C TRP A 74 -5.82 6.44 5.64
N ALA A 75 -5.32 6.87 6.81
CA ALA A 75 -4.00 6.48 7.29
C ALA A 75 -3.86 4.95 7.39
N PHE A 76 -4.88 4.25 7.91
CA PHE A 76 -4.88 2.79 7.96
C PHE A 76 -4.76 2.15 6.56
N HIS A 77 -5.51 2.64 5.57
CA HIS A 77 -5.43 2.11 4.21
C HIS A 77 -4.09 2.41 3.52
N LEU A 78 -3.48 3.56 3.80
CA LEU A 78 -2.13 3.87 3.32
C LEU A 78 -1.09 2.91 3.90
N VAL A 79 -1.17 2.62 5.21
CA VAL A 79 -0.31 1.60 5.84
C VAL A 79 -0.56 0.23 5.23
N ALA A 80 -1.81 -0.15 4.96
CA ALA A 80 -2.15 -1.42 4.32
C ALA A 80 -1.54 -1.54 2.92
N GLY A 81 -1.63 -0.45 2.13
CA GLY A 81 -0.99 -0.34 0.83
C GLY A 81 0.53 -0.44 0.89
N ALA A 82 1.16 0.20 1.90
CA ALA A 82 2.59 0.11 2.11
C ALA A 82 3.05 -1.31 2.47
N VAL A 83 2.34 -1.99 3.38
CA VAL A 83 2.62 -3.40 3.74
C VAL A 83 2.45 -4.32 2.51
N ALA A 84 1.38 -4.14 1.74
CA ALA A 84 1.19 -4.86 0.47
C ALA A 84 2.35 -4.60 -0.50
N GLY A 85 2.79 -3.34 -0.64
CA GLY A 85 3.95 -2.97 -1.45
C GLY A 85 5.23 -3.69 -1.02
N CYS A 86 5.51 -3.76 0.27
CA CYS A 86 6.67 -4.48 0.81
C CYS A 86 6.61 -5.98 0.49
N VAL A 87 5.43 -6.61 0.63
CA VAL A 87 5.23 -8.03 0.30
C VAL A 87 5.40 -8.30 -1.20
N LEU A 88 4.87 -7.42 -2.06
CA LEU A 88 5.07 -7.54 -3.51
C LEU A 88 6.55 -7.35 -3.88
N TRP A 89 7.24 -6.41 -3.23
CA TRP A 89 8.65 -6.15 -3.45
C TRP A 89 9.54 -7.33 -3.07
N SER A 90 9.29 -7.99 -1.94
CA SER A 90 10.07 -9.17 -1.52
C SER A 90 9.95 -10.33 -2.51
N ARG A 91 8.84 -10.39 -3.27
CA ARG A 91 8.57 -11.38 -4.33
C ARG A 91 8.95 -10.90 -5.73
N SER A 92 9.71 -9.81 -5.83
CA SER A 92 10.27 -9.32 -7.10
C SER A 92 11.65 -9.90 -7.45
N TYR A 93 12.21 -10.76 -6.58
CA TYR A 93 13.49 -11.44 -6.71
C TYR A 93 13.29 -12.95 -6.98
N PRO A 94 14.23 -13.62 -7.69
CA PRO A 94 14.09 -15.03 -8.05
C PRO A 94 14.09 -15.99 -6.85
N GLY A 95 14.73 -15.64 -5.73
CA GLY A 95 14.80 -16.46 -4.50
C GLY A 95 13.81 -16.10 -3.39
N SER A 96 13.04 -15.01 -3.56
CA SER A 96 12.32 -14.30 -2.48
C SER A 96 13.17 -13.90 -1.27
N ASP A 97 13.06 -12.62 -0.89
CA ASP A 97 13.65 -12.13 0.35
C ASP A 97 12.82 -12.65 1.54
N SER A 98 13.30 -13.73 2.17
CA SER A 98 12.60 -14.38 3.28
C SER A 98 12.39 -13.48 4.49
N PHE A 99 13.31 -12.55 4.75
CA PHE A 99 13.18 -11.62 5.87
C PHE A 99 12.04 -10.64 5.62
N LEU A 100 12.02 -9.99 4.45
CA LEU A 100 10.94 -9.08 4.07
C LEU A 100 9.60 -9.80 3.92
N LEU A 101 9.60 -11.04 3.43
CA LEU A 101 8.39 -11.86 3.34
C LEU A 101 7.83 -12.17 4.74
N ALA A 102 8.68 -12.58 5.69
CA ALA A 102 8.27 -12.86 7.06
C ALA A 102 7.75 -11.58 7.75
N ALA A 103 8.52 -10.49 7.69
CA ALA A 103 8.14 -9.21 8.28
C ALA A 103 6.83 -8.66 7.68
N GLY A 104 6.71 -8.69 6.35
CA GLY A 104 5.50 -8.28 5.64
C GLY A 104 4.29 -9.17 5.95
N GLY A 105 4.49 -10.47 6.08
CA GLY A 105 3.45 -11.43 6.47
C GLY A 105 2.94 -11.18 7.89
N VAL A 106 3.82 -11.01 8.87
CA VAL A 106 3.45 -10.67 10.25
C VAL A 106 2.70 -9.34 10.30
N ALA A 107 3.19 -8.31 9.61
CA ALA A 107 2.50 -7.02 9.52
C ALA A 107 1.10 -7.17 8.90
N ALA A 108 0.95 -7.93 7.82
CA ALA A 108 -0.33 -8.18 7.17
C ALA A 108 -1.32 -8.90 8.10
N LEU A 109 -0.86 -9.89 8.88
CA LEU A 109 -1.70 -10.59 9.86
C LEU A 109 -2.16 -9.67 11.00
N ALA A 110 -1.26 -8.85 11.54
CA ALA A 110 -1.60 -7.88 12.57
C ALA A 110 -2.64 -6.87 12.05
N MET A 111 -2.45 -6.38 10.83
CA MET A 111 -3.41 -5.48 10.17
C MET A 111 -4.77 -6.13 9.93
N ALA A 112 -4.80 -7.41 9.52
CA ALA A 112 -6.03 -8.16 9.35
C ALA A 112 -6.79 -8.30 10.67
N GLY A 113 -6.10 -8.57 11.78
CA GLY A 113 -6.68 -8.63 13.12
C GLY A 113 -7.29 -7.29 13.56
N VAL A 114 -6.55 -6.19 13.40
CA VAL A 114 -7.03 -4.84 13.71
C VAL A 114 -8.24 -4.49 12.86
N TRP A 115 -8.19 -4.76 11.55
CA TRP A 115 -9.30 -4.51 10.63
C TRP A 115 -10.54 -5.30 11.01
N LEU A 116 -10.40 -6.60 11.32
CA LEU A 116 -11.52 -7.47 11.67
C LEU A 116 -12.17 -7.02 12.98
N GLY A 117 -11.38 -6.78 14.03
CA GLY A 117 -11.87 -6.31 15.32
C GLY A 117 -12.59 -4.98 15.20
N TRP A 118 -12.02 -4.03 14.44
CA TRP A 118 -12.65 -2.73 14.23
C TRP A 118 -13.93 -2.83 13.41
N THR A 119 -13.95 -3.67 12.38
CA THR A 119 -15.14 -3.91 11.55
C THR A 119 -16.28 -4.49 12.37
N ILE A 120 -16.02 -5.47 13.24
CA ILE A 120 -17.03 -6.05 14.14
C ILE A 120 -17.61 -4.97 15.08
N VAL A 121 -16.76 -4.18 15.73
CA VAL A 121 -17.19 -3.14 16.68
C VAL A 121 -18.03 -2.05 15.99
N VAL A 122 -17.63 -1.61 14.79
CA VAL A 122 -18.27 -0.49 14.09
C VAL A 122 -19.51 -0.92 13.31
N ALA A 123 -19.50 -2.12 12.70
CA ALA A 123 -20.66 -2.69 12.03
C ALA A 123 -21.84 -2.85 13.00
N ASN A 124 -21.57 -3.24 14.24
CA ASN A 124 -22.58 -3.36 15.30
C ASN A 124 -23.13 -2.01 15.78
N ARG A 125 -22.47 -0.87 15.49
CA ARG A 125 -22.82 0.45 16.05
C ARG A 125 -23.35 1.47 15.06
N THR A 126 -22.90 1.46 13.81
CA THR A 126 -23.02 2.66 12.94
C THR A 126 -23.60 2.43 11.55
N GLY A 127 -24.13 1.23 11.28
CA GLY A 127 -24.66 0.87 9.96
C GLY A 127 -23.58 0.70 8.89
N ARG A 128 -24.02 0.31 7.68
CA ARG A 128 -23.16 -0.13 6.58
C ARG A 128 -22.33 1.04 6.01
N ARG A 129 -21.00 0.96 6.13
CA ARG A 129 -20.07 1.95 5.54
C ARG A 129 -19.17 1.27 4.49
N TRP A 130 -19.08 1.86 3.30
CA TRP A 130 -18.43 1.24 2.13
C TRP A 130 -16.90 1.12 2.25
N TRP A 131 -16.25 1.93 3.09
CA TRP A 131 -14.78 1.95 3.23
C TRP A 131 -14.19 0.65 3.81
N PHE A 132 -15.00 -0.18 4.49
CA PHE A 132 -14.55 -1.50 4.97
C PHE A 132 -14.05 -2.40 3.83
N VAL A 133 -14.52 -2.18 2.59
CA VAL A 133 -14.17 -3.01 1.44
C VAL A 133 -12.74 -2.74 0.93
N VAL A 134 -12.16 -1.57 1.22
CA VAL A 134 -10.87 -1.15 0.65
C VAL A 134 -9.72 -2.08 1.05
N ALA A 135 -9.60 -2.43 2.34
CA ALA A 135 -8.50 -3.29 2.81
C ALA A 135 -8.59 -4.74 2.28
N PRO A 136 -9.76 -5.41 2.28
CA PRO A 136 -9.94 -6.69 1.61
C PRO A 136 -9.60 -6.65 0.12
N VAL A 137 -9.98 -5.58 -0.58
CA VAL A 137 -9.62 -5.42 -2.01
C VAL A 137 -8.12 -5.33 -2.20
N ILE A 138 -7.41 -4.54 -1.37
CA ILE A 138 -5.93 -4.47 -1.39
C ILE A 138 -5.33 -5.86 -1.16
N ALA A 139 -5.83 -6.61 -0.18
CA ALA A 139 -5.34 -7.95 0.13
C ALA A 139 -5.56 -8.93 -1.04
N VAL A 140 -6.77 -8.97 -1.60
CA VAL A 140 -7.09 -9.84 -2.76
C VAL A 140 -6.23 -9.47 -3.97
N LEU A 141 -6.09 -8.18 -4.29
CA LEU A 141 -5.23 -7.74 -5.40
C LEU A 141 -3.78 -8.15 -5.18
N THR A 142 -3.28 -8.02 -3.95
CA THR A 142 -1.92 -8.45 -3.59
C THR A 142 -1.74 -9.95 -3.83
N LEU A 143 -2.67 -10.77 -3.35
CA LEU A 143 -2.62 -12.23 -3.55
C LEU A 143 -2.67 -12.62 -5.02
N VAL A 144 -3.52 -11.97 -5.82
CA VAL A 144 -3.61 -12.19 -7.27
C VAL A 144 -2.29 -11.85 -7.95
N LEU A 145 -1.69 -10.68 -7.64
CA LEU A 145 -0.40 -10.26 -8.20
C LEU A 145 0.73 -11.23 -7.84
N LEU A 146 0.75 -11.74 -6.60
CA LEU A 146 1.70 -12.74 -6.16
C LEU A 146 1.53 -14.07 -6.90
N ALA A 147 0.30 -14.56 -7.03
CA ALA A 147 0.00 -15.83 -7.68
C ALA A 147 0.47 -15.87 -9.15
N VAL A 148 0.27 -14.77 -9.87
CA VAL A 148 0.70 -14.65 -11.28
C VAL A 148 2.19 -14.29 -11.43
N GLY A 149 2.90 -14.01 -10.33
CA GLY A 149 4.30 -13.59 -10.35
C GLY A 149 4.51 -12.22 -11.01
N ALA A 150 3.52 -11.32 -10.92
CA ALA A 150 3.59 -10.01 -11.56
C ALA A 150 4.78 -9.16 -11.08
N PRO A 151 5.10 -9.06 -9.77
CA PRO A 151 6.21 -8.21 -9.30
C PRO A 151 7.55 -8.59 -9.92
N LEU A 152 7.85 -9.89 -9.94
CA LEU A 152 9.05 -10.42 -10.58
C LEU A 152 9.06 -10.14 -12.08
N ARG A 153 7.97 -10.45 -12.80
CA ARG A 153 7.91 -10.26 -14.26
C ARG A 153 8.09 -8.80 -14.66
N MET A 154 7.45 -7.88 -13.93
CA MET A 154 7.59 -6.44 -14.14
C MET A 154 9.04 -6.01 -13.93
N ARG A 155 9.64 -6.35 -12.78
CA ARG A 155 11.03 -6.00 -12.48
C ARG A 155 12.02 -6.63 -13.47
N TRP A 156 11.79 -7.89 -13.86
CA TRP A 156 12.59 -8.59 -14.86
C TRP A 156 12.52 -7.88 -16.21
N SER A 157 11.32 -7.53 -16.68
CA SER A 157 11.16 -6.84 -17.97
C SER A 157 11.93 -5.52 -18.04
N ALA A 158 11.98 -4.77 -16.93
CA ALA A 158 12.76 -3.54 -16.84
C ALA A 158 14.28 -3.79 -16.86
N GLY A 159 14.75 -4.92 -16.30
CA GLY A 159 16.17 -5.28 -16.23
C GLY A 159 16.70 -6.12 -17.40
N ARG A 160 15.82 -6.75 -18.18
CA ARG A 160 16.16 -7.79 -19.17
C ARG A 160 17.23 -7.36 -20.18
N GLN A 161 17.20 -6.11 -20.63
CA GLN A 161 18.16 -5.61 -21.63
C GLN A 161 19.59 -5.59 -21.09
N ALA A 162 19.79 -5.30 -19.79
CA ALA A 162 21.11 -5.30 -19.18
C ALA A 162 21.73 -6.71 -19.18
N PHE A 163 20.94 -7.74 -18.86
CA PHE A 163 21.38 -9.13 -18.94
C PHE A 163 21.65 -9.56 -20.38
N ALA A 164 20.77 -9.18 -21.32
CA ALA A 164 20.95 -9.50 -22.74
C ALA A 164 22.23 -8.88 -23.32
N ALA A 165 22.60 -7.66 -22.90
CA ALA A 165 23.83 -7.00 -23.34
C ALA A 165 25.09 -7.76 -22.91
N VAL A 166 25.10 -8.31 -21.69
CA VAL A 166 26.22 -9.13 -21.20
C VAL A 166 26.38 -10.41 -22.02
N VAL A 167 25.27 -11.11 -22.29
CA VAL A 167 25.28 -12.35 -23.06
C VAL A 167 25.65 -12.11 -24.52
N ALA A 168 25.15 -11.04 -25.14
CA ALA A 168 25.39 -10.74 -26.55
C ALA A 168 26.86 -10.52 -26.89
N GLY A 169 27.70 -10.15 -25.91
CA GLY A 169 29.13 -9.93 -26.09
C GLY A 169 29.98 -11.20 -26.13
N HIS A 170 29.41 -12.38 -25.90
CA HIS A 170 30.17 -13.62 -25.69
C HIS A 170 29.60 -14.80 -26.48
N PRO A 171 30.47 -15.70 -27.01
CA PRO A 171 30.00 -16.93 -27.62
C PRO A 171 29.39 -17.85 -26.56
N ILE A 172 28.25 -18.45 -26.89
CA ILE A 172 27.60 -19.43 -26.00
C ILE A 172 28.45 -20.71 -25.98
N PRO A 173 28.84 -21.23 -24.80
CA PRO A 173 29.60 -22.47 -24.71
C PRO A 173 28.81 -23.65 -25.30
N PRO A 174 29.47 -24.55 -26.05
CA PRO A 174 28.84 -25.77 -26.55
C PRO A 174 28.43 -26.70 -25.40
N ALA A 175 27.58 -27.68 -25.70
CA ALA A 175 27.23 -28.74 -24.77
C ALA A 175 28.50 -29.50 -24.29
N GLY A 176 28.48 -29.98 -23.04
CA GLY A 176 29.63 -30.65 -22.42
C GLY A 176 30.78 -29.73 -21.96
N SER A 177 30.64 -28.41 -22.08
CA SER A 177 31.63 -27.45 -21.56
C SER A 177 31.65 -27.44 -20.03
N GLU A 178 32.81 -27.19 -19.42
CA GLU A 178 32.89 -26.98 -17.98
C GLU A 178 32.28 -25.63 -17.58
N TRP A 179 31.80 -25.56 -16.34
CA TRP A 179 31.31 -24.31 -15.77
C TRP A 179 32.47 -23.33 -15.63
N THR A 180 32.38 -22.20 -16.33
CA THR A 180 33.45 -21.19 -16.34
C THR A 180 32.91 -19.89 -15.79
N GLN A 181 33.46 -19.43 -14.66
CA GLN A 181 33.11 -18.13 -14.11
C GLN A 181 33.53 -17.01 -15.07
N PHE A 182 32.71 -15.97 -15.18
CA PHE A 182 33.07 -14.77 -15.94
C PHE A 182 32.66 -13.49 -15.22
N ASP A 183 33.34 -12.40 -15.56
CA ASP A 183 33.13 -11.10 -14.91
C ASP A 183 31.83 -10.45 -15.38
N VAL A 184 31.07 -9.94 -14.41
CA VAL A 184 29.85 -9.18 -14.63
C VAL A 184 29.82 -7.97 -13.71
N PRO A 185 29.20 -6.85 -14.12
CA PRO A 185 28.93 -5.76 -13.20
C PRO A 185 28.13 -6.25 -11.98
N GLU A 186 28.45 -5.73 -10.79
CA GLU A 186 27.73 -6.08 -9.55
C GLU A 186 26.22 -5.81 -9.67
N ARG A 187 25.81 -4.85 -10.52
CA ARG A 187 24.40 -4.54 -10.77
C ARG A 187 24.05 -4.69 -12.24
N LEU A 188 23.06 -5.55 -12.52
CA LEU A 188 22.41 -5.67 -13.82
C LEU A 188 20.96 -5.19 -13.71
N GLY A 189 20.72 -3.98 -14.22
CA GLY A 189 19.44 -3.29 -14.03
C GLY A 189 19.19 -3.01 -12.54
N SER A 190 18.13 -3.59 -11.99
CA SER A 190 17.75 -3.45 -10.57
C SER A 190 18.20 -4.62 -9.70
N TYR A 191 18.92 -5.59 -10.26
CA TYR A 191 19.36 -6.80 -9.57
C TYR A 191 20.83 -6.70 -9.18
N ARG A 192 21.17 -7.26 -8.02
CA ARG A 192 22.56 -7.40 -7.58
C ARG A 192 23.04 -8.78 -7.98
N VAL A 193 23.99 -8.87 -8.89
CA VAL A 193 24.57 -10.13 -9.35
C VAL A 193 25.89 -10.35 -8.63
N VAL A 194 26.00 -11.47 -7.92
CA VAL A 194 27.19 -11.78 -7.11
C VAL A 194 28.23 -12.53 -7.93
N VAL A 195 27.77 -13.45 -8.77
CA VAL A 195 28.63 -14.25 -9.64
C VAL A 195 27.85 -14.68 -10.89
N ALA A 196 28.56 -14.91 -11.98
CA ALA A 196 28.00 -15.48 -13.20
C ALA A 196 28.90 -16.58 -13.76
N TYR A 197 28.26 -17.60 -14.33
CA TYR A 197 28.92 -18.75 -14.93
C TYR A 197 28.41 -18.99 -16.34
N TRP A 198 29.35 -19.21 -17.23
CA TRP A 198 29.11 -19.89 -18.50
C TRP A 198 28.86 -21.35 -18.19
N VAL A 199 27.75 -21.89 -18.70
CA VAL A 199 27.34 -23.28 -18.54
C VAL A 199 27.11 -23.91 -19.91
N PRO A 200 27.07 -25.25 -20.03
CA PRO A 200 26.67 -25.91 -21.28
C PRO A 200 25.41 -25.30 -21.88
N GLY A 201 25.54 -24.68 -23.06
CA GLY A 201 24.42 -24.11 -23.81
C GLY A 201 23.89 -22.78 -23.30
N GLY A 202 24.56 -22.08 -22.37
CA GLY A 202 24.09 -20.78 -21.91
C GLY A 202 24.87 -20.12 -20.77
N ALA A 203 24.17 -19.29 -19.99
CA ALA A 203 24.73 -18.58 -18.84
C ALA A 203 23.79 -18.62 -17.63
N VAL A 204 24.38 -18.63 -16.44
CA VAL A 204 23.69 -18.57 -15.15
C VAL A 204 24.23 -17.38 -14.36
N PHE A 205 23.33 -16.58 -13.79
CA PHE A 205 23.61 -15.40 -12.97
C PHE A 205 23.04 -15.63 -11.58
N TYR A 206 23.87 -15.51 -10.54
CA TYR A 206 23.48 -15.64 -9.14
C TYR A 206 23.09 -14.27 -8.58
N GLU A 207 21.90 -14.17 -8.00
CA GLU A 207 21.36 -12.93 -7.45
C GLU A 207 21.60 -12.87 -5.94
N GLY A 208 22.06 -11.71 -5.45
CA GLY A 208 22.55 -11.55 -4.07
C GLY A 208 21.48 -11.40 -3.00
N HIS A 209 20.20 -11.26 -3.37
CA HIS A 209 19.04 -11.29 -2.47
C HIS A 209 18.29 -12.63 -2.62
N GLY A 210 19.03 -13.70 -2.98
CA GLY A 210 18.56 -15.08 -2.86
C GLY A 210 18.07 -15.41 -1.44
N ASN A 211 17.37 -16.53 -1.31
CA ASN A 211 16.84 -16.94 -0.02
C ASN A 211 18.02 -17.22 0.95
N LEU A 212 17.79 -17.11 2.26
CA LEU A 212 18.79 -17.44 3.30
C LEU A 212 19.39 -18.85 3.15
N PHE A 213 18.68 -19.76 2.47
CA PHE A 213 19.03 -21.16 2.32
C PHE A 213 18.99 -21.65 0.87
N ASP A 214 18.62 -20.80 -0.09
CA ASP A 214 18.50 -21.20 -1.49
C ASP A 214 19.28 -20.22 -2.37
N ASP A 215 20.11 -20.78 -3.26
CA ASP A 215 20.66 -20.04 -4.37
C ASP A 215 19.56 -19.73 -5.36
N ALA A 216 19.55 -18.51 -5.88
CA ALA A 216 18.59 -18.12 -6.88
C ALA A 216 19.16 -17.11 -7.84
N GLY A 217 18.54 -17.03 -9.02
CA GLY A 217 18.99 -16.10 -10.01
C GLY A 217 18.28 -16.19 -11.34
N PHE A 218 19.00 -15.78 -12.37
CA PHE A 218 18.53 -15.81 -13.75
C PHE A 218 19.43 -16.69 -14.60
N ALA A 219 18.86 -17.29 -15.63
CA ALA A 219 19.62 -18.08 -16.59
C ALA A 219 19.18 -17.73 -18.01
N TYR A 220 20.14 -17.66 -18.92
CA TYR A 220 19.90 -17.62 -20.36
C TYR A 220 20.25 -18.98 -20.96
N LEU A 221 19.22 -19.71 -21.36
CA LEU A 221 19.29 -21.08 -21.87
C LEU A 221 18.42 -21.13 -23.12
N PRO A 222 18.90 -20.69 -24.29
CA PRO A 222 18.09 -20.58 -25.50
C PRO A 222 17.54 -21.93 -25.99
N ALA A 223 18.27 -23.03 -25.74
CA ALA A 223 17.81 -24.39 -26.02
C ALA A 223 16.96 -25.00 -24.87
N GLY A 224 16.76 -24.26 -23.78
CA GLY A 224 16.12 -24.72 -22.55
C GLY A 224 17.10 -25.37 -21.56
N PRO A 225 16.66 -25.60 -20.31
CA PRO A 225 17.49 -26.28 -19.30
C PRO A 225 17.76 -27.73 -19.66
N THR A 226 18.99 -28.18 -19.44
CA THR A 226 19.43 -29.57 -19.67
C THR A 226 19.68 -30.28 -18.35
N ALA A 227 19.71 -31.62 -18.37
CA ALA A 227 20.03 -32.41 -17.18
C ALA A 227 21.46 -32.17 -16.67
N GLU A 228 22.38 -31.74 -17.54
CA GLU A 228 23.78 -31.40 -17.22
C GLU A 228 23.91 -30.20 -16.28
N LEU A 229 22.86 -29.36 -16.17
CA LEU A 229 22.82 -28.24 -15.21
C LEU A 229 22.63 -28.72 -13.77
N ASN A 230 22.33 -30.00 -13.56
CA ASN A 230 22.27 -30.60 -12.25
C ASN A 230 23.66 -31.08 -11.83
N THR A 231 24.28 -30.39 -10.88
CA THR A 231 25.61 -30.72 -10.35
C THR A 231 25.60 -31.93 -9.41
N GLY A 232 24.42 -32.51 -9.11
CA GLY A 232 24.26 -33.77 -8.41
C GLY A 232 24.55 -33.74 -6.91
N LEU A 233 24.87 -32.58 -6.33
CA LEU A 233 25.33 -32.47 -4.94
C LEU A 233 24.22 -32.17 -3.91
N PHE A 234 23.06 -31.61 -4.31
CA PHE A 234 21.78 -31.55 -3.56
C PHE A 234 20.70 -30.90 -4.49
N GLU A 235 19.42 -30.87 -4.10
CA GLU A 235 18.23 -30.58 -4.96
C GLU A 235 18.50 -29.84 -6.28
N GLY A 236 18.30 -30.53 -7.41
CA GLY A 236 18.58 -29.97 -8.73
C GLY A 236 17.84 -28.65 -9.00
N PRO A 237 18.46 -27.71 -9.73
CA PRO A 237 17.90 -26.39 -9.95
C PRO A 237 16.53 -26.46 -10.63
N ARG A 238 15.57 -25.69 -10.11
CA ARG A 238 14.24 -25.55 -10.70
C ARG A 238 14.20 -24.31 -11.56
N PHE A 239 13.88 -24.48 -12.84
CA PHE A 239 13.80 -23.38 -13.80
C PHE A 239 12.35 -23.02 -14.10
N ARG A 240 12.03 -21.73 -14.12
CA ARG A 240 10.74 -21.21 -14.59
C ARG A 240 10.96 -20.19 -15.68
N SER A 241 10.32 -20.43 -16.83
CA SER A 241 10.51 -19.57 -18.01
C SER A 241 9.99 -18.15 -17.77
N LEU A 242 10.79 -17.19 -18.20
CA LEU A 242 10.49 -15.76 -18.32
C LEU A 242 10.33 -15.33 -19.80
N GLY A 243 10.47 -16.28 -20.74
CA GLY A 243 10.34 -16.06 -22.18
C GLY A 243 11.66 -15.72 -22.90
N GLY A 244 11.75 -16.08 -24.19
CA GLY A 244 12.90 -15.76 -25.05
C GLY A 244 14.23 -16.33 -24.56
N GLY A 245 14.23 -17.59 -24.11
CA GLY A 245 15.41 -18.28 -23.58
C GLY A 245 15.79 -17.88 -22.14
N TRP A 246 15.05 -16.99 -21.50
CA TRP A 246 15.32 -16.57 -20.12
C TRP A 246 14.50 -17.37 -19.12
N TYR A 247 15.13 -17.68 -18.00
CA TYR A 247 14.55 -18.41 -16.88
C TYR A 247 14.93 -17.71 -15.58
N GLN A 248 14.00 -17.72 -14.61
CA GLN A 248 14.42 -17.66 -13.21
C GLN A 248 14.82 -19.07 -12.79
N TRP A 249 15.74 -19.19 -11.86
CA TRP A 249 16.09 -20.46 -11.27
C TRP A 249 16.27 -20.35 -9.76
N THR A 250 16.05 -21.46 -9.08
CA THR A 250 16.27 -21.63 -7.64
C THR A 250 16.88 -23.01 -7.39
N ALA A 251 17.86 -23.12 -6.51
CA ALA A 251 18.41 -24.36 -6.01
C ALA A 251 18.51 -24.26 -4.48
N SER A 252 17.89 -25.20 -3.77
CA SER A 252 18.02 -25.28 -2.32
C SER A 252 19.29 -26.06 -1.96
N TRP A 253 19.99 -25.61 -0.91
CA TRP A 253 21.15 -26.29 -0.31
C TRP A 253 20.77 -27.42 0.64
#